data_AF-A0A920PLP7-F1
#
_entry.id   AF-A0A920PLP7-F1
#
_cell.length_a   1.000
_cell.length_b   1.000
_cell.length_c   1.000
_cell.angle_alpha   90.00
_cell.angle_beta   90.00
_cell.angle_gamma   90.00
#
_symmetry.space_group_name_H-M   'P 1'
#
loop_
_entity.id
_entity.type
_entity.pdbx_description
1 polymer ?
#
loop_
_entity_poly.entity_id
_entity_poly.type
_entity_poly.pdbx_seq_one_letter_code
_entity_poly.pdbx_strand_id
1 'polypeptide(L)'
;MLLRGFTTVRDCGGADYGLAKAIEEGYVTGPRLLFSGHAISQTGGHGDMRGPGENWDNCTCCAGLGVVADGVSEVRRACRDEIRKGAHFIKIMAAGGVASPTDRIGNTQFSEEEIAAAVQEAEAAETYVPGSCLHGACG
;
A
#
# COMPACT_ATOMS: atom_id res chain seq x y z
N MET A 1 1.96 15.97 -13.67
CA MET A 1 2.37 14.75 -14.39
C MET A 1 2.02 14.82 -15.86
N LEU A 2 0.76 15.08 -16.22
CA LEU A 2 0.29 15.10 -17.61
C LEU A 2 1.05 16.05 -18.54
N LEU A 3 1.29 17.31 -18.14
CA LEU A 3 2.07 18.29 -18.93
C LEU A 3 3.54 17.89 -19.15
N ARG A 4 4.03 16.86 -18.46
CA ARG A 4 5.36 16.29 -18.63
C ARG A 4 5.34 14.99 -19.47
N GLY A 5 4.22 14.68 -20.12
CA GLY A 5 4.08 13.54 -21.04
C GLY A 5 3.65 12.22 -20.40
N PHE A 6 3.49 12.14 -19.07
CA PHE A 6 2.99 10.94 -18.40
C PHE A 6 1.48 10.86 -18.54
N THR A 7 0.99 9.83 -19.23
CA THR A 7 -0.44 9.63 -19.52
C THR A 7 -1.10 8.60 -18.62
N THR A 8 -0.34 7.72 -17.98
CA THR A 8 -0.81 6.76 -16.97
C THR A 8 0.18 6.74 -15.80
N VAL A 9 -0.34 6.69 -14.57
CA VAL A 9 0.45 6.61 -13.34
C VAL A 9 -0.09 5.48 -12.47
N ARG A 10 0.84 4.74 -11.88
CA ARG A 10 0.53 3.74 -10.86
C ARG A 10 0.91 4.29 -9.48
N ASP A 11 -0.11 4.67 -8.71
CA ASP A 11 0.02 5.15 -7.34
C ASP A 11 0.12 3.97 -6.37
N CYS A 12 1.20 3.93 -5.60
CA CYS A 12 1.53 2.83 -4.68
C CYS A 12 1.21 3.16 -3.21
N GLY A 13 0.24 4.04 -2.95
CA GLY A 13 -0.13 4.44 -1.61
C GLY A 13 -0.66 5.87 -1.58
N GLY A 14 -1.94 6.03 -1.24
CA GLY A 14 -2.57 7.32 -0.96
C GLY A 14 -3.69 7.71 -1.94
N ALA A 15 -3.54 7.46 -3.23
CA ALA A 15 -4.64 7.72 -4.16
C ALA A 15 -5.79 6.72 -3.97
N ASP A 16 -7.01 7.19 -4.17
CA ASP A 16 -8.22 6.39 -3.96
C ASP A 16 -9.16 6.41 -5.18
N TYR A 17 -10.29 5.71 -5.02
CA TYR A 17 -11.34 5.64 -6.03
C TYR A 17 -11.92 7.01 -6.38
N GLY A 18 -12.07 7.90 -5.39
CA GLY A 18 -12.63 9.23 -5.61
C GLY A 18 -11.77 10.06 -6.55
N LEU A 19 -10.45 10.06 -6.32
CA LEU A 19 -9.50 10.75 -7.19
C LEU A 19 -9.45 10.13 -8.58
N ALA A 20 -9.38 8.80 -8.68
CA ALA A 20 -9.37 8.11 -9.96
C ALA A 20 -10.62 8.41 -10.79
N LYS A 21 -11.79 8.35 -10.16
CA LYS A 21 -13.09 8.66 -10.78
C LYS A 21 -13.17 10.12 -11.20
N ALA A 22 -12.73 11.06 -10.37
CA ALA A 22 -12.73 12.48 -10.73
C ALA A 22 -11.84 12.78 -11.95
N ILE A 23 -10.73 12.04 -12.13
CA ILE A 23 -9.90 12.14 -13.34
C ILE A 23 -10.61 11.53 -14.55
N GLU A 24 -11.20 10.34 -14.38
CA GLU A 24 -11.93 9.64 -15.47
C GLU A 24 -13.12 10.45 -15.98
N GLU A 25 -13.87 11.09 -15.08
CA GLU A 25 -15.02 11.95 -15.39
C GLU A 25 -14.61 13.35 -15.89
N GLY A 26 -13.30 13.67 -15.87
CA GLY A 26 -12.77 14.94 -16.36
C GLY A 26 -12.90 16.13 -15.40
N TYR A 27 -13.33 15.91 -14.15
CA TYR A 27 -13.35 16.94 -13.10
C TYR A 27 -11.95 17.36 -12.66
N VAL A 28 -10.97 16.45 -12.74
CA VAL A 28 -9.56 16.73 -12.44
C VAL A 28 -8.70 16.40 -13.65
N THR A 29 -7.91 17.37 -14.12
CA THR A 29 -6.95 17.12 -15.21
C THR A 29 -5.75 16.31 -14.70
N GLY A 30 -5.67 15.04 -15.08
CA GLY A 30 -4.60 14.15 -14.66
C GLY A 30 -4.35 12.99 -15.63
N PRO A 31 -3.22 12.26 -15.48
CA PRO A 31 -3.04 10.98 -16.15
C PRO A 31 -4.05 9.95 -15.65
N ARG A 32 -4.32 8.90 -16.44
CA ARG A 32 -5.05 7.72 -15.95
C ARG A 32 -4.39 7.18 -14.69
N LEU A 33 -5.19 6.94 -13.66
CA LEU A 33 -4.70 6.56 -12.34
C LEU A 33 -5.02 5.10 -12.04
N LEU A 34 -3.97 4.29 -11.89
CA LEU A 34 -4.04 2.96 -11.29
C LEU A 34 -3.58 3.10 -9.84
N PHE A 35 -4.36 2.70 -8.87
CA PHE A 35 -4.07 2.97 -7.45
C PHE A 35 -4.20 1.72 -6.60
N SER A 36 -3.40 1.63 -5.53
CA SER A 36 -3.53 0.58 -4.50
C SER A 36 -4.41 0.95 -3.33
N GLY A 37 -4.83 2.22 -3.21
CA GLY A 37 -5.39 2.73 -1.97
C GLY A 37 -4.29 2.84 -0.92
N HIS A 38 -4.46 2.19 0.22
CA HIS A 38 -3.44 2.15 1.27
C HIS A 38 -2.42 1.04 1.03
N ALA A 39 -1.14 1.31 1.29
CA ALA A 39 -0.12 0.27 1.39
C ALA A 39 -0.27 -0.51 2.70
N ILE A 40 -0.27 -1.84 2.63
CA ILE A 40 -0.36 -2.70 3.82
C ILE A 40 1.04 -2.84 4.43
N SER A 41 1.16 -2.55 5.72
CA SER A 41 2.40 -2.61 6.49
C SER A 41 2.17 -3.37 7.80
N GLN A 42 3.20 -4.05 8.30
CA GLN A 42 3.18 -4.57 9.68
C GLN A 42 3.36 -3.44 10.69
N THR A 43 3.09 -3.72 11.97
CA THR A 43 3.42 -2.83 13.08
C THR A 43 4.92 -2.53 13.11
N GLY A 44 5.25 -1.24 13.25
CA GLY A 44 6.62 -0.71 13.20
C GLY A 44 7.28 -0.77 11.81
N GLY A 45 6.54 -1.19 10.79
CA GLY A 45 7.02 -1.34 9.41
C GLY A 45 7.03 -0.03 8.62
N HIS A 46 7.32 -0.12 7.32
CA HIS A 46 7.57 1.06 6.48
C HIS A 46 6.33 1.97 6.31
N GLY A 47 5.12 1.42 6.42
CA GLY A 47 3.87 2.18 6.36
C GLY A 47 3.37 2.65 7.73
N ASP A 48 4.10 2.35 8.81
CA ASP A 48 3.76 2.76 10.16
C ASP A 48 4.48 4.06 10.53
N MET A 49 3.72 5.15 10.64
CA MET A 49 4.27 6.49 10.88
C MET A 49 4.37 6.85 12.37
N ARG A 50 4.04 5.91 13.26
CA ARG A 50 4.13 6.11 14.71
C ARG A 50 5.59 6.19 15.15
N GLY A 51 5.91 7.18 15.98
CA GLY A 51 7.20 7.30 16.63
C GLY A 51 7.37 6.34 17.83
N PRO A 52 8.60 6.13 18.33
CA PRO A 52 8.82 5.34 19.54
C PRO A 52 7.99 5.85 20.73
N GLY A 53 7.15 4.99 21.31
CA GLY A 53 6.29 5.32 22.46
C GLY A 53 4.94 5.94 22.10
N GLU A 54 4.65 6.13 20.82
CA GLU A 54 3.34 6.58 20.36
C GLU A 54 2.36 5.41 20.21
N ASN A 55 1.17 5.53 20.79
CA ASN A 55 0.14 4.48 20.81
C ASN A 55 -1.21 5.00 20.33
N TRP A 56 -1.22 5.82 19.28
CA TRP A 56 -2.46 6.22 18.62
C TRP A 56 -2.79 5.22 17.51
N ASP A 57 -4.07 4.95 17.34
CA ASP A 57 -4.54 4.15 16.22
C ASP A 57 -4.48 5.00 14.95
N ASN A 58 -3.86 4.47 13.88
CA ASN A 58 -3.88 5.11 12.57
C ASN A 58 -5.34 5.39 12.19
N CYS A 59 -5.75 6.67 12.17
CA CYS A 59 -7.13 6.98 11.80
C CYS A 59 -7.33 6.60 10.35
N THR A 60 -8.22 5.63 10.10
CA THR A 60 -8.71 5.27 8.76
C THR A 60 -9.42 6.43 8.06
N CYS A 61 -9.72 7.51 8.79
CA CYS A 61 -10.28 8.75 8.28
C CYS A 61 -9.25 9.74 7.70
N CYS A 62 -7.97 9.59 8.07
CA CYS A 62 -6.91 10.49 7.63
C CYS A 62 -6.27 9.94 6.36
N ALA A 63 -5.81 10.84 5.48
CA ALA A 63 -5.07 10.50 4.28
C ALA A 63 -3.69 9.90 4.66
N GLY A 64 -3.69 8.64 5.08
CA GLY A 64 -2.49 7.86 5.36
C GLY A 64 -1.99 7.14 4.11
N LEU A 65 -0.68 6.98 3.99
CA LEU A 65 -0.09 6.21 2.89
C LEU A 65 -0.22 4.70 3.10
N GLY A 66 -0.50 4.26 4.33
CA GLY A 66 -0.60 2.85 4.67
C GLY A 66 -1.57 2.51 5.78
N VAL A 67 -1.87 1.23 5.87
CA VAL A 67 -2.68 0.59 6.91
C VAL A 67 -1.83 -0.46 7.61
N VAL A 68 -1.91 -0.49 8.95
CA VAL A 68 -1.20 -1.48 9.76
C VAL A 68 -2.07 -2.73 9.91
N ALA A 69 -1.52 -3.89 9.59
CA ALA A 69 -2.17 -5.18 9.74
C ALA A 69 -1.14 -6.26 10.08
N ASP A 70 -1.38 -7.02 11.14
CA ASP A 70 -0.46 -8.05 11.62
C ASP A 70 -1.15 -9.41 11.69
N GLY A 71 -0.50 -10.43 11.14
CA GLY A 71 -1.02 -11.78 10.99
C GLY A 71 -1.85 -11.99 9.74
N VAL A 72 -1.85 -13.24 9.27
CA VAL A 72 -2.53 -13.70 8.04
C VAL A 72 -3.98 -13.20 7.95
N SER A 73 -4.76 -13.31 9.02
CA SER A 73 -6.16 -12.92 9.02
C SER A 73 -6.37 -11.42 8.83
N GLU A 74 -5.52 -10.59 9.43
CA GLU A 74 -5.62 -9.13 9.31
C GLU A 74 -5.16 -8.66 7.95
N VAL A 75 -4.06 -9.22 7.44
CA VAL A 75 -3.57 -8.95 6.08
C VAL A 75 -4.65 -9.27 5.05
N ARG A 76 -5.31 -10.43 5.16
CA ARG A 76 -6.44 -10.76 4.25
C ARG A 76 -7.58 -9.75 4.35
N ARG A 77 -7.94 -9.35 5.57
CA ARG A 77 -8.99 -8.35 5.79
C ARG A 77 -8.62 -7.01 5.15
N ALA A 78 -7.37 -6.57 5.30
CA ALA A 78 -6.86 -5.33 4.71
C ALA A 78 -6.88 -5.40 3.17
N CYS A 79 -6.39 -6.50 2.56
CA CYS A 79 -6.46 -6.69 1.11
C CYS A 79 -7.89 -6.60 0.58
N ARG A 80 -8.81 -7.33 1.22
CA ARG A 80 -10.23 -7.34 0.82
C ARG A 80 -10.87 -5.96 0.94
N ASP A 81 -10.50 -5.19 1.96
CA ASP A 81 -11.05 -3.84 2.13
C ASP A 81 -10.55 -2.87 1.06
N GLU A 82 -9.27 -2.91 0.69
CA GLU A 82 -8.74 -2.09 -0.41
C GLU A 82 -9.32 -2.51 -1.77
N ILE A 83 -9.47 -3.82 -2.03
CA ILE A 83 -10.18 -4.33 -3.23
C ILE A 83 -11.62 -3.84 -3.27
N ARG A 84 -12.35 -3.94 -2.14
CA ARG A 84 -13.73 -3.43 -2.02
C ARG A 84 -13.82 -1.93 -2.29
N LYS A 85 -12.80 -1.15 -1.91
CA LYS A 85 -12.69 0.29 -2.20
C LYS A 85 -12.36 0.59 -3.68
N GLY A 86 -12.07 -0.44 -4.49
CA GLY A 86 -11.77 -0.30 -5.91
C GLY A 86 -10.28 -0.22 -6.23
N ALA A 87 -9.39 -0.63 -5.32
CA ALA A 87 -7.97 -0.70 -5.61
C ALA A 87 -7.70 -1.61 -6.83
N HIS A 88 -6.82 -1.14 -7.70
CA HIS A 88 -6.43 -1.86 -8.91
C HIS A 88 -5.42 -2.97 -8.62
N PHE A 89 -4.68 -2.88 -7.51
CA PHE A 89 -3.66 -3.84 -7.07
C PHE A 89 -3.41 -3.66 -5.57
N ILE A 90 -2.77 -4.63 -4.92
CA ILE A 90 -2.45 -4.57 -3.49
C ILE A 90 -0.99 -4.21 -3.30
N LYS A 91 -0.69 -3.16 -2.52
CA LYS A 91 0.68 -2.81 -2.16
C LYS A 91 1.01 -3.36 -0.77
N ILE A 92 2.14 -4.06 -0.64
CA ILE A 92 2.71 -4.43 0.67
C ILE A 92 4.10 -3.80 0.88
N MET A 93 4.43 -3.57 2.16
CA MET A 93 5.76 -3.18 2.60
C MET A 93 6.55 -4.44 3.04
N ALA A 94 7.37 -5.00 2.13
CA ALA A 94 8.05 -6.27 2.35
C ALA A 94 9.46 -6.14 2.95
N ALA A 95 9.96 -4.91 3.08
CA ALA A 95 11.24 -4.58 3.70
C ALA A 95 11.19 -3.17 4.27
N GLY A 96 12.15 -2.88 5.14
CA GLY A 96 12.31 -1.56 5.69
C GLY A 96 12.61 -0.50 4.62
N GLY A 97 12.04 0.68 4.81
CA GLY A 97 12.22 1.78 3.87
C GLY A 97 13.16 2.87 4.36
N VAL A 98 13.24 3.93 3.56
CA VAL A 98 14.12 5.09 3.82
C VAL A 98 13.37 6.18 4.61
N ALA A 99 12.05 6.27 4.44
CA ALA A 99 11.24 7.41 4.88
C ALA A 99 10.47 7.16 6.20
N SER A 100 10.60 5.98 6.78
CA SER A 100 9.89 5.54 7.98
C SER A 100 10.73 5.74 9.24
N PRO A 101 10.07 5.96 10.40
CA PRO A 101 10.75 6.40 11.61
C PRO A 101 11.48 5.28 12.36
N THR A 102 11.06 4.02 12.21
CA THR A 102 11.39 2.95 13.17
C THR A 102 12.05 1.71 12.56
N ASP A 103 11.85 1.44 11.28
CA ASP A 103 12.41 0.28 10.60
C ASP A 103 13.81 0.56 10.02
N ARG A 104 14.50 -0.51 9.62
CA ARG A 104 15.82 -0.43 9.00
C ARG A 104 15.76 -1.01 7.61
N ILE A 105 16.43 -0.36 6.66
CA ILE A 105 16.47 -0.73 5.23
C ILE A 105 16.87 -2.20 5.00
N GLY A 106 17.76 -2.74 5.84
CA GLY A 106 18.23 -4.13 5.71
C GLY A 106 17.29 -5.18 6.30
N ASN A 107 16.21 -4.79 6.97
CA ASN A 107 15.30 -5.74 7.61
C ASN A 107 14.17 -6.11 6.64
N THR A 108 13.81 -7.39 6.62
CA THR A 108 12.57 -7.86 6.00
C THR A 108 11.36 -7.47 6.85
N GLN A 109 10.21 -7.34 6.18
CA GLN A 109 8.92 -7.07 6.80
C GLN A 109 7.89 -8.06 6.25
N PHE A 110 6.96 -8.46 7.11
CA PHE A 110 6.07 -9.61 7.00
C PHE A 110 6.75 -10.97 7.00
N SER A 111 6.06 -11.95 7.56
CA SER A 111 6.36 -13.36 7.38
C SER A 111 5.99 -13.83 5.97
N GLU A 112 6.58 -14.95 5.54
CA GLU A 112 6.21 -15.59 4.27
C GLU A 112 4.72 -15.94 4.21
N GLU A 113 4.11 -16.33 5.33
CA GLU A 113 2.70 -16.67 5.43
C GLU A 113 1.80 -15.46 5.17
N GLU A 114 2.17 -14.30 5.71
CA GLU A 114 1.45 -13.04 5.49
C GLU A 114 1.59 -12.55 4.05
N ILE A 115 2.79 -12.63 3.48
CA ILE A 115 3.04 -12.31 2.08
C ILE A 115 2.21 -13.22 1.17
N ALA A 116 2.24 -14.53 1.41
CA ALA A 116 1.47 -15.51 0.66
C ALA A 116 -0.04 -15.23 0.78
N ALA A 117 -0.52 -14.84 1.95
CA ALA A 117 -1.92 -14.47 2.14
C ALA A 117 -2.31 -13.24 1.32
N ALA A 118 -1.47 -12.20 1.28
CA ALA A 118 -1.71 -11.01 0.46
C ALA A 118 -1.76 -11.36 -1.03
N VAL A 119 -0.81 -12.19 -1.50
CA VAL A 119 -0.76 -12.66 -2.89
C VAL A 119 -2.03 -13.44 -3.26
N GLN A 120 -2.45 -14.38 -2.42
CA GLN A 120 -3.65 -15.18 -2.67
C GLN A 120 -4.92 -14.33 -2.77
N GLU A 121 -5.08 -13.30 -1.92
CA GLU A 121 -6.25 -12.41 -2.01
C GLU A 121 -6.23 -11.53 -3.26
N ALA A 122 -5.05 -11.07 -3.69
CA ALA A 122 -4.92 -10.33 -4.94
C ALA A 122 -5.24 -11.23 -6.16
N GLU A 123 -4.72 -12.45 -6.20
CA GLU A 123 -5.00 -13.41 -7.27
C GLU A 123 -6.49 -13.80 -7.32
N ALA A 124 -7.12 -14.01 -6.16
CA ALA A 124 -8.54 -14.32 -6.06
C ALA A 124 -9.44 -13.17 -6.58
N ALA A 125 -8.93 -11.95 -6.57
CA ALA A 125 -9.58 -10.77 -7.15
C ALA A 125 -9.07 -10.42 -8.56
N GLU A 126 -8.35 -11.35 -9.22
CA GLU A 126 -7.78 -11.19 -10.56
C GLU A 126 -6.83 -9.99 -10.70
N THR A 127 -6.09 -9.69 -9.62
CA THR A 127 -5.05 -8.65 -9.57
C THR A 127 -3.72 -9.19 -9.02
N TYR A 128 -2.75 -8.31 -8.74
CA TYR A 128 -1.37 -8.65 -8.37
C TYR A 128 -0.86 -7.81 -7.19
N VAL A 129 0.26 -8.23 -6.59
CA VAL A 129 0.90 -7.58 -5.43
C VAL A 129 2.31 -7.09 -5.75
N PRO A 130 2.53 -5.77 -5.95
CA PRO A 130 3.87 -5.20 -5.88
C PRO A 130 4.38 -5.08 -4.43
N GLY A 131 5.56 -5.62 -4.15
CA GLY A 131 6.29 -5.39 -2.89
C GLY A 131 7.23 -4.18 -2.98
N SER A 132 7.48 -3.47 -1.87
CA SER A 132 8.67 -2.60 -1.75
C SER A 132 9.83 -3.40 -1.17
N CYS A 133 10.92 -3.50 -1.91
CA CYS A 133 12.17 -4.06 -1.45
C CYS A 133 13.33 -3.22 -2.00
N LEU A 134 14.38 -3.05 -1.20
CA LEU A 134 15.67 -2.54 -1.68
C LEU A 134 16.55 -3.73 -2.07
N HIS A 135 17.30 -3.57 -3.17
CA HIS A 135 18.15 -4.62 -3.74
C HIS A 135 19.15 -5.12 -2.69
N GLY A 136 19.03 -6.39 -2.27
CA GLY A 136 19.90 -7.04 -1.28
C GLY A 136 19.23 -7.49 0.03
N ALA A 137 17.99 -7.07 0.32
CA ALA A 137 17.26 -7.48 1.53
C ALA A 137 16.33 -8.70 1.34
N CYS A 138 16.04 -9.10 0.10
CA CYS A 138 15.28 -10.29 -0.25
C CYS A 138 16.21 -11.28 -0.96
N GLY A 139 16.95 -12.07 -0.18
CA GLY A 139 17.78 -13.17 -0.65
C GLY A 139 17.42 -14.44 0.09
#